data_AF-A0A8D6PUQ5-F1
#
_entry.id   AF-A0A8D6PUQ5-F1
#
_cell.length_a   1.000
_cell.length_b   1.000
_cell.length_c   1.000
_cell.angle_alpha   90.00
_cell.angle_beta   90.00
_cell.angle_gamma   90.00
#
_symmetry.space_group_name_H-M   'P 1'
#
loop_
_entity.id
_entity.type
_entity.pdbx_description
1 polymer ?
#
loop_
_entity_poly.entity_id
_entity_poly.type
_entity_poly.pdbx_seq_one_letter_code
_entity_poly.pdbx_strand_id
1 'polypeptide(L)' 'MVLEHLILLILIIAVGILFFKLTYKILRYLAVNTIIGLILVGILNFLGIVHIKLTLINLLIIAFGGIIGVFILILLSIL' A
#
# COMPACT_ATOMS: atom_id res chain seq x y z
N MET A 1 37.23 17.79 -14.94
CA MET A 1 36.91 17.71 -13.49
C MET A 1 35.64 18.48 -13.09
N VAL A 2 35.58 19.82 -13.11
CA VAL A 2 34.40 20.56 -12.58
C VAL A 2 33.09 20.22 -13.33
N LEU A 3 33.14 20.08 -14.65
CA LEU A 3 31.97 19.73 -15.46
C LEU A 3 31.44 18.32 -15.17
N GLU A 4 32.31 17.33 -15.01
CA GLU A 4 31.92 15.95 -14.66
C GLU A 4 31.20 15.91 -13.30
N HIS A 5 31.70 16.66 -12.32
CA HIS A 5 31.10 16.70 -10.97
C HIS A 5 29.73 17.40 -10.99
N LEU A 6 29.57 18.43 -11.81
CA LEU A 6 28.30 19.12 -11.99
C LEU A 6 27.26 18.20 -12.66
N ILE A 7 27.66 17.45 -13.69
CA ILE A 7 26.80 16.46 -14.36
C ILE A 7 26.38 15.37 -13.38
N LEU A 8 27.32 14.86 -12.57
CA LEU A 8 27.05 13.82 -11.58
C LEU A 8 26.08 14.30 -10.50
N LEU A 9 26.23 15.54 -10.02
CA LEU A 9 25.31 16.17 -9.08
C LEU A 9 23.89 16.28 -9.64
N ILE A 10 23.76 16.75 -10.89
CA ILE A 10 22.46 16.85 -11.58
C ILE A 10 21.82 15.47 -11.72
N LEU A 11 22.61 14.44 -12.04
CA LEU A 11 22.12 13.07 -12.18
C LEU A 11 21.60 12.52 -10.85
N ILE A 12 22.30 12.75 -9.73
CA ILE A 12 21.87 12.33 -8.39
C ILE A 12 20.54 13.00 -8.03
N ILE A 13 20.40 14.30 -8.28
CA ILE A 13 19.17 15.04 -7.99
C ILE A 13 18.02 14.50 -8.84
N ALA A 14 18.25 14.27 -10.13
CA ALA A 14 17.25 13.74 -11.05
C ALA A 14 16.75 12.35 -10.59
N VAL A 15 17.68 11.47 -10.20
CA VAL A 15 17.36 10.15 -9.65
C VAL A 15 16.57 10.28 -8.35
N GLY A 16 16.99 11.15 -7.43
CA GLY A 16 16.30 11.39 -6.16
C GLY A 16 14.85 11.84 -6.35
N ILE A 17 14.61 12.77 -7.29
CA ILE A 17 13.25 13.23 -7.64
C ILE A 17 12.40 12.09 -8.21
N LEU A 18 13.00 11.25 -9.06
CA LEU A 18 12.29 10.13 -9.69
C LEU A 18 11.84 9.11 -8.64
N PHE A 19 12.72 8.73 -7.72
CA PHE A 19 12.40 7.86 -6.59
C PHE A 19 11.32 8.47 -5.70
N PHE A 20 11.44 9.74 -5.34
CA PHE A 20 10.45 10.40 -4.48
C PHE A 20 9.06 10.41 -5.11
N LYS A 21 8.96 10.73 -6.41
CA LYS A 21 7.70 10.73 -7.16
C LYS A 21 7.08 9.34 -7.23
N LEU A 22 7.90 8.31 -7.44
CA LEU A 22 7.44 6.93 -7.47
C LEU A 22 6.94 6.49 -6.09
N THR A 23 7.72 6.71 -5.03
CA THR A 23 7.35 6.37 -3.66
C THR A 23 6.07 7.07 -3.24
N TYR A 24 5.90 8.35 -3.54
CA TYR A 24 4.67 9.08 -3.21
C TYR A 24 3.44 8.49 -3.91
N LYS A 25 3.58 8.10 -5.19
CA LYS A 25 2.49 7.47 -5.94
C LYS A 25 2.11 6.11 -5.34
N ILE A 26 3.10 5.29 -4.98
CA ILE A 26 2.90 3.99 -4.34
C ILE A 26 2.25 4.17 -2.96
N LEU A 27 2.74 5.11 -2.14
CA LEU A 27 2.21 5.37 -0.81
C LEU A 27 0.74 5.81 -0.87
N ARG A 28 0.39 6.70 -1.82
CA ARG A 28 -1.00 7.11 -2.04
C ARG A 28 -1.88 5.92 -2.44
N TYR A 29 -1.39 5.05 -3.32
CA TYR A 29 -2.11 3.85 -3.72
C TYR A 29 -2.36 2.90 -2.53
N LEU A 30 -1.31 2.60 -1.74
CA LEU A 30 -1.45 1.78 -0.53
C LEU A 30 -2.44 2.39 0.47
N ALA A 31 -2.38 3.71 0.70
CA ALA A 31 -3.26 4.39 1.63
C ALA A 31 -4.73 4.26 1.22
N VAL A 32 -5.05 4.52 -0.06
CA VAL A 32 -6.41 4.40 -0.58
C VAL A 32 -6.91 2.96 -0.48
N ASN A 33 -6.09 1.98 -0.88
CA ASN A 33 -6.43 0.56 -0.77
C ASN A 33 -6.68 0.13 0.67
N THR A 34 -5.85 0.60 1.60
CA THR A 34 -5.99 0.32 3.03
C THR A 34 -7.30 0.90 3.56
N ILE A 35 -7.62 2.15 3.23
CA ILE A 35 -8.88 2.79 3.66
C ILE A 35 -10.09 2.01 3.14
N ILE A 36 -10.14 1.73 1.84
CA ILE A 36 -11.25 1.01 1.22
C ILE A 36 -11.40 -0.39 1.85
N GLY A 37 -10.29 -1.11 2.01
CA GLY A 37 -10.36 -2.46 2.54
C GLY A 37 -10.64 -2.53 4.04
N LEU A 38 -10.18 -1.56 4.83
CA LEU A 38 -10.57 -1.43 6.24
C LEU A 38 -12.06 -1.15 6.37
N ILE A 39 -12.63 -0.30 5.50
CA ILE A 39 -14.08 -0.04 5.49
C ILE A 39 -14.84 -1.33 5.17
N LEU A 40 -14.43 -2.07 4.14
CA LEU A 40 -15.07 -3.34 3.77
C LEU A 40 -14.98 -4.37 4.89
N VAL A 41 -13.78 -4.64 5.42
CA VAL A 41 -13.59 -5.60 6.51
C VAL A 41 -14.33 -5.16 7.77
N GLY A 42 -14.33 -3.85 8.08
CA GLY A 42 -15.05 -3.28 9.21
C GLY A 42 -16.56 -3.51 9.12
N ILE A 43 -17.16 -3.25 7.95
CA ILE A 43 -18.59 -3.50 7.71
C ILE A 43 -18.90 -4.99 7.86
N LEU A 44 -18.12 -5.85 7.23
CA LEU A 44 -18.36 -7.30 7.26
C LEU A 44 -18.20 -7.91 8.66
N ASN A 45 -17.25 -7.40 9.44
CA ASN A 45 -17.05 -7.83 10.83
C ASN A 45 -18.16 -7.29 11.75
N PHE A 46 -18.63 -6.07 11.53
CA PHE A 46 -19.78 -5.49 12.24
C PHE A 46 -21.08 -6.27 11.95
N LEU A 47 -21.28 -6.72 10.72
CA LEU A 47 -22.43 -7.54 10.32
C LEU A 47 -22.33 -8.99 10.82
N GLY A 48 -21.22 -9.40 11.44
CA GLY A 48 -21.01 -10.76 11.92
C GLY A 48 -20.81 -11.80 10.81
N ILE A 49 -20.52 -11.37 9.58
CA ILE A 49 -20.33 -12.27 8.43
C ILE A 49 -18.94 -12.92 8.48
N VAL A 50 -17.92 -12.18 8.92
CA VAL A 50 -16.54 -12.66 9.06
C VAL A 50 -15.87 -12.07 10.29
N HIS A 51 -15.11 -12.87 11.02
CA HIS A 51 -14.39 -12.44 12.22
C HIS A 51 -12.89 -12.29 11.96
N ILE A 52 -12.54 -11.30 11.14
CA ILE A 52 -11.16 -11.00 10.80
C ILE A 52 -10.58 -10.04 11.85
N LYS A 53 -9.59 -10.50 12.63
CA LYS A 53 -8.81 -9.62 13.52
C LYS A 53 -7.92 -8.69 12.69
N LEU A 54 -7.93 -7.39 13.00
CA LEU A 54 -7.03 -6.41 12.37
C LEU A 54 -5.62 -6.54 12.96
N THR A 55 -4.84 -7.46 12.41
CA THR A 55 -3.40 -7.58 12.67
C THR A 55 -2.60 -6.79 11.64
N LEU A 56 -1.32 -6.52 11.94
CA LEU A 56 -0.40 -5.88 11.00
C LEU A 56 -0.28 -6.64 9.67
N ILE A 57 -0.30 -7.98 9.73
CA ILE A 57 -0.26 -8.85 8.54
C ILE A 57 -1.53 -8.67 7.69
N ASN A 58 -2.70 -8.71 8.32
CA ASN A 58 -3.97 -8.54 7.60
C ASN A 58 -4.08 -7.14 6.98
N LEU A 59 -3.61 -6.11 7.69
CA LEU A 59 -3.52 -4.76 7.16
C LEU A 59 -2.61 -4.69 5.92
N LEU A 60 -1.44 -5.34 5.95
CA LEU A 60 -0.54 -5.39 4.80
C LEU A 60 -1.17 -6.12 3.61
N ILE A 61 -1.85 -7.25 3.84
CA ILE A 61 -2.58 -7.97 2.80
C ILE A 61 -3.62 -7.05 2.13
N ILE A 62 -4.35 -6.26 2.92
CA ILE A 62 -5.30 -5.27 2.41
C ILE A 62 -4.60 -4.12 1.68
N ALA A 63 -3.50 -3.60 2.21
CA ALA A 63 -2.79 -2.47 1.63
C ALA A 63 -2.21 -2.81 0.24
N PHE A 64 -1.58 -3.98 0.12
CA PHE A 64 -0.99 -4.45 -1.14
C PHE A 64 -2.03 -5.02 -2.10
N GLY A 65 -2.98 -5.81 -1.59
CA GLY A 65 -4.00 -6.49 -2.40
C GLY A 65 -5.25 -5.66 -2.70
N GLY A 66 -5.47 -4.56 -1.99
CA GLY A 66 -6.69 -3.75 -2.08
C GLY A 66 -7.95 -4.60 -1.85
N ILE A 67 -8.94 -4.42 -2.72
CA ILE A 67 -10.19 -5.17 -2.69
C ILE A 67 -9.93 -6.68 -2.84
N ILE A 68 -9.00 -7.10 -3.71
CA ILE A 68 -8.65 -8.52 -3.89
C ILE A 68 -8.07 -9.09 -2.58
N GLY A 69 -7.22 -8.33 -1.90
CA GLY A 69 -6.68 -8.71 -0.59
C GLY A 69 -7.77 -8.91 0.46
N VAL A 70 -8.80 -8.06 0.45
CA VAL A 70 -9.98 -8.22 1.32
C VAL A 70 -10.73 -9.51 0.99
N PHE A 71 -10.96 -9.83 -0.28
CA PHE A 71 -11.59 -11.09 -0.69
C PHE A 71 -10.80 -12.32 -0.23
N ILE A 72 -9.47 -12.28 -0.30
CA ILE A 72 -8.60 -13.35 0.21
C ILE A 72 -8.80 -13.52 1.72
N LEU A 73 -8.83 -12.43 2.49
CA LEU A 73 -9.04 -12.49 3.93
C LEU A 73 -10.43 -13.04 4.30
N ILE A 74 -11.46 -12.70 3.51
CA ILE A 74 -12.81 -13.25 3.68
C ILE A 74 -12.80 -14.76 3.43
N LEU A 75 -12.21 -15.21 2.32
CA LEU A 75 -12.07 -16.64 2.00
C LEU A 75 -11.34 -17.39 3.11
N LEU A 76 -10.23 -16.84 3.61
CA LEU A 76 -9.44 -17.44 4.67
C LEU A 76 -10.17 -17.46 6.02
N SER A 77 -11.15 -16.56 6.23
CA SER A 77 -11.96 -16.54 7.45
C SER A 77 -13.12 -17.53 7.43
N ILE A 78 -13.54 -17.99 6.25
CA ILE A 78 -14.69 -18.89 6.06
C ILE A 78 -14.23 -20.35 5.93
N LEU A 79 -13.01 -20.57 5.42
CA LEU A 79 -12.34 -21.87 5.37
C LEU A 79 -11.89 -22.32 6.78
#